data_AF-M5BK09-F1
#
_entry.id   AF-M5BK09-F1
#
_cell.length_a   1.000
_cell.length_b   1.000
_cell.length_c   1.000
_cell.angle_alpha   90.00
_cell.angle_beta   90.00
_cell.angle_gamma   90.00
#
_symmetry.space_group_name_H-M   'P 1'
#
loop_
_entity.id
_entity.type
_entity.pdbx_description
1 polymer ?
#
loop_
_entity_poly.entity_id
_entity_poly.type
_entity_poly.pdbx_seq_one_letter_code
_entity_poly.pdbx_strand_id
1 'polypeptide(L)'
;MEPPESPATFRNCIRSSRHIKKRQNGQDLQAGKGVAIVLQGRHAGKKVVVIKQLDDGTKERRYPHAIVAGIERYPRKVTKRMGAKTLAKRKKIKPFIKVRIYSGD
;
A
#
# COMPACT_ATOMS: atom_id res chain seq x y z
N MET A 1 -2.17 -22.70 -43.23
CA MET A 1 -2.89 -23.54 -42.26
C MET A 1 -2.66 -22.94 -40.87
N GLU A 2 -3.66 -22.22 -40.36
CA GLU A 2 -3.90 -21.93 -38.93
C GLU A 2 -5.36 -22.40 -38.66
N PRO A 3 -5.86 -22.63 -37.42
CA PRO A 3 -5.40 -22.32 -36.05
C PRO A 3 -5.54 -23.57 -35.09
N PRO A 4 -5.58 -23.59 -33.71
CA PRO A 4 -5.81 -22.52 -32.72
C PRO A 4 -5.04 -22.51 -31.36
N GLU A 5 -5.02 -21.28 -30.81
CA GLU A 5 -4.98 -20.76 -29.44
C GLU A 5 -4.74 -21.69 -28.22
N SER A 6 -3.85 -21.29 -27.29
CA SER A 6 -4.33 -20.71 -26.01
C SER A 6 -3.21 -19.98 -25.23
N PRO A 7 -3.53 -18.87 -24.55
CA PRO A 7 -2.56 -18.08 -23.81
C PRO A 7 -2.10 -18.86 -22.58
N ALA A 8 -0.78 -19.02 -22.41
CA ALA A 8 -0.19 -19.39 -21.14
C ALA A 8 -0.78 -18.47 -20.06
N THR A 9 -1.72 -19.03 -19.33
CA THR A 9 -2.53 -18.34 -18.36
C THR A 9 -1.58 -17.78 -17.32
N PHE A 10 -1.59 -16.45 -17.18
CA PHE A 10 -1.13 -15.71 -16.00
C PHE A 10 -2.02 -16.08 -14.82
N ARG A 11 -2.01 -17.36 -14.48
CA ARG A 11 -2.85 -18.01 -13.49
C ARG A 11 -1.91 -18.88 -12.69
N ASN A 12 -1.02 -18.20 -11.97
CA ASN A 12 -0.40 -18.83 -10.82
C ASN A 12 -0.35 -17.85 -9.65
N CYS A 13 -0.91 -18.38 -8.56
CA CYS A 13 -0.66 -18.03 -7.19
C CYS A 13 -1.25 -16.71 -6.65
N ILE A 14 -2.58 -16.57 -6.73
CA ILE A 14 -3.34 -16.03 -5.58
C ILE A 14 -3.97 -17.21 -4.84
N ARG A 15 -3.12 -18.17 -4.47
CA ARG A 15 -3.43 -19.25 -3.53
C ARG A 15 -2.19 -19.44 -2.66
N SER A 16 -1.94 -18.46 -1.80
CA SER A 16 -1.28 -18.76 -0.55
C SER A 16 -1.94 -17.95 0.55
N SER A 17 -2.54 -18.70 1.46
CA SER A 17 -2.70 -18.29 2.85
C SER A 17 -3.70 -17.17 3.10
N ARG A 18 -4.98 -17.57 3.03
CA ARG A 18 -5.94 -17.22 4.09
C ARG A 18 -5.33 -17.66 5.43
N HIS A 19 -4.50 -16.80 6.00
CA HIS A 19 -4.23 -16.78 7.43
C HIS A 19 -4.40 -15.33 7.86
N ILE A 20 -5.65 -14.85 7.79
CA ILE A 20 -6.07 -13.68 8.53
C ILE A 20 -6.06 -14.14 9.99
N LYS A 21 -4.90 -14.05 10.65
CA LYS A 21 -4.87 -14.10 12.12
C LYS A 21 -5.83 -13.00 12.57
N LYS A 22 -6.87 -13.38 13.31
CA LYS A 22 -7.63 -12.42 14.13
C LYS A 22 -6.58 -11.64 14.92
N ARG A 23 -6.33 -10.38 14.54
CA ARG A 23 -5.56 -9.48 15.37
C ARG A 23 -6.51 -9.04 16.48
N GLN A 24 -6.22 -9.51 17.68
CA GLN A 24 -6.79 -8.95 18.90
C GLN A 24 -6.37 -7.49 18.98
N ASN A 25 -7.32 -6.64 19.37
CA ASN A 25 -7.12 -5.22 19.58
C ASN A 25 -6.00 -5.02 20.62
N GLY A 26 -4.87 -4.48 20.18
CA GLY A 26 -3.67 -4.25 20.99
C GLY A 26 -2.59 -3.65 20.10
N GLN A 27 -2.22 -2.40 20.37
CA GLN A 27 -1.44 -1.52 19.50
C GLN A 27 0.02 -1.97 19.37
N ASP A 28 0.30 -2.82 18.40
CA ASP A 28 1.67 -3.10 17.97
C ASP A 28 1.80 -2.72 16.48
N LEU A 29 2.02 -1.43 16.21
CA LEU A 29 2.43 -0.93 14.89
C LEU A 29 3.90 -1.30 14.62
N GLN A 30 4.22 -2.60 14.69
CA GLN A 30 5.56 -3.10 14.39
C GLN A 30 5.94 -2.72 12.96
N ALA A 31 7.07 -2.04 12.84
CA ALA A 31 7.68 -1.64 11.57
C ALA A 31 7.70 -2.83 10.59
N GLY A 32 7.14 -2.61 9.38
CA GLY A 32 7.16 -3.61 8.30
C GLY A 32 6.04 -4.67 8.32
N LYS A 33 5.15 -4.70 9.32
CA LYS A 33 4.02 -5.65 9.37
C LYS A 33 2.63 -5.02 9.34
N GLY A 34 2.52 -3.72 9.61
CA GLY A 34 1.25 -3.00 9.70
C GLY A 34 0.93 -2.17 8.46
N VAL A 35 -0.24 -2.40 7.86
CA VAL A 35 -0.87 -1.46 6.92
C VAL A 35 -1.83 -0.60 7.72
N ALA A 36 -1.62 0.72 7.70
CA ALA A 36 -2.48 1.72 8.32
C ALA A 36 -3.23 2.53 7.24
N ILE A 37 -4.24 3.30 7.64
CA ILE A 37 -5.00 4.19 6.75
C ILE A 37 -4.82 5.60 7.29
N VAL A 38 -4.42 6.53 6.42
CA VAL A 38 -4.33 7.93 6.83
C VAL A 38 -5.75 8.49 7.02
N LEU A 39 -6.06 9.04 8.19
CA LEU A 39 -7.38 9.61 8.45
C LEU A 39 -7.51 11.07 8.00
N GLN A 40 -6.45 11.86 8.07
CA GLN A 40 -6.52 13.33 7.92
C GLN A 40 -5.55 13.91 6.88
N GLY A 41 -5.96 15.06 6.30
CA GLY A 41 -5.20 15.84 5.32
C GLY A 41 -5.24 15.32 3.88
N ARG A 42 -4.37 15.85 3.00
CA ARG A 42 -4.36 15.55 1.55
C ARG A 42 -4.24 14.06 1.18
N HIS A 43 -3.72 13.25 2.08
CA HIS A 43 -3.53 11.82 1.86
C HIS A 43 -4.57 10.95 2.61
N ALA A 44 -5.64 11.55 3.13
CA ALA A 44 -6.72 10.81 3.78
C ALA A 44 -7.30 9.71 2.88
N GLY A 45 -7.69 8.59 3.49
CA GLY A 45 -8.24 7.42 2.82
C GLY A 45 -7.22 6.58 2.03
N LYS A 46 -5.93 6.94 2.05
CA LYS A 46 -4.87 6.17 1.39
C LYS A 46 -4.25 5.19 2.37
N LYS A 47 -4.05 3.96 1.91
CA LYS A 47 -3.31 2.94 2.66
C LYS A 47 -1.82 3.30 2.69
N VAL A 48 -1.25 3.13 3.86
CA VAL A 48 0.15 3.39 4.16
C VAL A 48 0.77 2.21 4.89
N VAL A 49 2.08 2.10 4.81
CA VAL A 49 2.89 1.16 5.58
C VAL A 49 3.74 1.97 6.55
N VAL A 50 3.75 1.54 7.82
CA VAL A 50 4.61 2.13 8.85
C VAL A 50 6.02 1.57 8.69
N ILE A 51 6.98 2.47 8.42
CA ILE A 51 8.38 2.09 8.19
C ILE A 51 9.18 2.16 9.49
N LYS A 52 9.03 3.26 10.23
CA LYS A 52 9.72 3.48 11.50
C LYS A 52 8.80 4.20 12.47
N GLN A 53 8.83 3.73 13.69
CA GLN A 53 8.14 4.30 14.84
C GLN A 53 9.19 5.07 15.67
N LEU A 54 8.90 6.34 15.96
CA LEU A 54 9.74 7.19 16.80
C LEU A 54 8.89 7.69 17.96
N ASP A 55 8.96 6.96 19.08
CA ASP A 55 8.16 7.24 20.27
C ASP A 55 8.81 8.32 21.16
N ASP A 56 10.15 8.34 21.22
CA ASP A 56 10.91 9.26 22.09
C ASP A 56 10.99 10.70 21.54
N GLY A 57 10.46 10.94 20.34
CA GLY A 57 10.55 12.23 19.66
C GLY A 57 11.96 12.56 19.16
N THR A 58 12.04 13.50 18.22
CA THR A 58 13.31 14.04 17.72
C THR A 58 13.49 15.48 18.20
N LYS A 59 14.72 16.02 18.12
CA LYS A 59 14.99 17.43 18.48
C LYS A 59 14.08 18.42 17.74
N GLU A 60 13.66 18.08 16.52
CA GLU A 60 12.73 18.87 15.71
C GLU A 60 11.27 18.72 16.17
N ARG A 61 10.87 17.53 16.66
CA ARG A 61 9.49 17.18 17.02
C ARG A 61 9.45 16.35 18.31
N ARG A 62 9.03 16.98 19.40
CA ARG A 62 8.94 16.37 20.74
C ARG A 62 7.77 15.39 20.94
N TYR A 63 6.92 15.21 19.94
CA TYR A 63 5.78 14.30 20.01
C TYR A 63 6.08 12.97 19.31
N PRO A 64 5.45 11.87 19.76
CA PRO A 64 5.63 10.57 19.13
C PRO A 64 5.06 10.60 17.71
N HIS A 65 5.85 10.13 16.74
CA HIS A 65 5.49 10.13 15.33
C HIS A 65 6.02 8.93 14.56
N ALA A 66 5.30 8.55 13.52
CA ALA A 66 5.66 7.50 12.60
C ALA A 66 6.12 8.06 11.25
N ILE A 67 7.13 7.43 10.66
CA ILE A 67 7.45 7.59 9.25
C ILE A 67 6.61 6.57 8.47
N VAL A 68 5.75 7.10 7.60
CA VAL A 68 4.83 6.30 6.78
C VAL A 68 5.16 6.45 5.30
N ALA A 69 5.10 5.34 4.56
CA ALA A 69 5.10 5.34 3.10
C ALA A 69 3.74 4.91 2.59
N GLY A 70 3.21 5.67 1.63
CA GLY A 70 1.89 5.43 1.06
C GLY A 70 1.86 5.50 -0.45
N ILE A 71 0.73 5.09 -0.99
CA ILE A 71 0.43 5.20 -2.42
C ILE A 71 -0.54 6.36 -2.62
N GLU A 72 -0.10 7.43 -3.29
CA GLU A 72 -0.95 8.57 -3.62
C GLU A 72 -1.88 8.24 -4.78
N ARG A 73 -1.33 7.67 -5.85
CA ARG A 73 -2.10 7.22 -7.00
C ARG A 73 -1.97 5.72 -7.12
N TYR A 74 -3.06 5.01 -6.85
CA TYR A 74 -3.15 3.57 -7.05
C TYR A 74 -3.08 3.22 -8.53
N PRO A 75 -2.56 2.02 -8.86
CA PRO A 75 -2.65 1.51 -10.21
C PRO A 75 -4.13 1.40 -10.60
N ARG A 76 -4.47 1.90 -11.79
CA ARG A 76 -5.85 1.85 -12.29
C ARG A 76 -6.12 0.47 -12.88
N LYS A 77 -7.37 0.01 -12.79
CA LYS A 77 -7.79 -1.29 -13.36
C LYS A 77 -7.37 -1.41 -14.82
N VAL A 78 -6.75 -2.53 -15.14
CA VAL A 78 -6.31 -2.90 -16.49
C VAL A 78 -7.26 -3.96 -17.05
N THR A 79 -7.62 -3.84 -18.33
CA THR A 79 -8.34 -4.88 -19.07
C THR A 79 -7.51 -5.34 -20.27
N LYS A 80 -7.73 -6.57 -20.74
CA LYS A 80 -6.94 -7.21 -21.82
C LYS A 80 -7.02 -6.46 -23.17
N ARG A 81 -8.08 -5.67 -23.38
CA ARG A 81 -8.32 -4.92 -24.64
C ARG A 81 -7.52 -3.60 -24.72
N MET A 82 -6.80 -3.22 -23.68
CA MET A 82 -6.06 -1.96 -23.65
C MET A 82 -4.72 -2.06 -24.39
N GLY A 83 -4.40 -1.07 -25.23
CA GLY A 83 -3.10 -0.97 -25.89
C GLY A 83 -1.94 -0.63 -24.95
N ALA A 84 -0.71 -0.97 -25.35
CA ALA A 84 0.50 -0.83 -24.53
C ALA A 84 0.70 0.59 -23.95
N LYS A 85 0.39 1.63 -24.72
CA LYS A 85 0.52 3.04 -24.30
C LYS A 85 -0.42 3.40 -23.14
N THR A 86 -1.65 2.91 -23.15
CA THR A 86 -2.62 3.18 -22.08
C THR A 86 -2.35 2.31 -20.84
N LEU A 87 -1.83 1.09 -21.05
CA LEU A 87 -1.35 0.22 -19.97
C LEU A 87 -0.22 0.86 -19.19
N ALA A 88 0.80 1.41 -19.86
CA ALA A 88 1.92 2.08 -19.20
C ALA A 88 1.45 3.25 -18.32
N LYS A 89 0.50 4.05 -18.82
CA LYS A 89 -0.08 5.18 -18.06
C LYS A 89 -0.90 4.73 -16.84
N ARG A 90 -1.62 3.60 -16.93
CA ARG A 90 -2.44 3.06 -15.82
C ARG A 90 -1.61 2.35 -14.74
N LYS A 91 -0.46 1.77 -15.13
CA LYS A 91 0.48 1.09 -14.23
C LYS A 91 1.34 2.06 -13.40
N LYS A 92 1.47 3.33 -13.80
CA LYS A 92 2.29 4.31 -13.07
C LYS A 92 1.72 4.59 -11.68
N ILE A 93 2.45 4.17 -10.65
CA ILE A 93 2.17 4.43 -9.24
C ILE A 93 2.86 5.74 -8.85
N LYS A 94 2.18 6.57 -8.04
CA LYS A 94 2.80 7.73 -7.40
C LYS A 94 2.93 7.44 -5.89
N PRO A 95 4.10 7.05 -5.39
CA PRO A 95 4.32 6.87 -3.95
C PRO A 95 4.52 8.21 -3.24
N PHE A 96 4.34 8.23 -1.93
CA PHE A 96 4.69 9.36 -1.07
C PHE A 96 5.27 8.87 0.26
N ILE A 97 6.12 9.70 0.86
CA ILE A 97 6.67 9.50 2.21
C ILE A 97 6.20 10.68 3.05
N LYS A 98 5.69 10.40 4.24
CA LYS A 98 5.25 11.45 5.16
C LYS A 98 5.53 11.05 6.59
N VAL A 99 5.74 12.05 7.45
CA VAL A 99 5.75 11.87 8.89
C VAL A 99 4.35 12.15 9.42
N ARG A 100 3.81 11.24 10.24
CA ARG A 100 2.47 11.35 10.84
C ARG A 100 2.53 11.17 12.34
N ILE A 101 1.63 11.86 13.02
CA ILE A 101 1.40 11.70 14.46
C ILE A 101 0.54 10.45 14.69
N TYR A 102 0.73 9.76 15.83
CA TYR A 102 -0.07 8.59 16.19
C TYR A 102 -1.52 8.94 16.56
N SER A 103 -1.77 10.16 17.03
CA SER A 103 -3.06 10.61 17.55
C SER A 103 -4.15 10.85 16.49
N GLY A 104 -3.96 10.34 15.27
CA GLY A 104 -4.91 10.46 14.17
C GLY A 104 -5.12 9.16 13.41
N ASP A 105 -4.91 8.02 14.07
CA ASP A 105 -5.40 6.68 13.67
C ASP A 105 -6.57 6.27 14.56
#